data_AF-A0AAU5UNC9-F1
#
_entry.id   AF-A0AAU5UNC9-F1
#
_cell.length_a   1.000
_cell.length_b   1.000
_cell.length_c   1.000
_cell.angle_alpha   90.00
_cell.angle_beta   90.00
_cell.angle_gamma   90.00
#
_symmetry.space_group_name_H-M   'P 1'
#
loop_
_entity.id
_entity.type
_entity.pdbx_description
1 polymer ?
#
loop_
_entity_poly.entity_id
_entity_poly.type
_entity_poly.pdbx_seq_one_letter_code
_entity_poly.pdbx_strand_id
1 'polypeptide(L)'
;MTAAYAGDLAAHVIRALLDFRSLWTTHDLVSTSGVPAHDVRRIVDRLEQDDLVERRAPGVVTVPNWLSLLHRWNEDSRFTRTTQLTYWRTKPGAHPLLDRIPTTDIRHALTGTAAAQHWSPETPTGRPIIYTPDAQTAAAGWELIPATTRSKSVVLAEPTQDVVYTRTRKTPTGLRLAAPSQVLSDLLTGAAPSRRTADPLTDWMLTHPLKWRY
;
A
#
# COMPACT_ATOMS: atom_id res chain seq x y z
N MET A 1 2.58 -8.67 -22.98
CA MET A 1 3.55 -8.78 -21.87
C MET A 1 2.84 -9.44 -20.69
N THR A 2 3.38 -10.56 -20.20
CA THR A 2 2.85 -11.30 -19.04
C THR A 2 3.12 -10.48 -17.77
N ALA A 3 2.09 -10.22 -16.96
CA ALA A 3 2.23 -9.48 -15.70
C ALA A 3 2.99 -10.34 -14.68
N ALA A 4 4.31 -10.15 -14.62
CA ALA A 4 5.26 -10.97 -13.88
C ALA A 4 5.03 -10.93 -12.37
N TYR A 5 4.64 -9.75 -11.89
CA TYR A 5 4.62 -9.39 -10.46
C TYR A 5 3.23 -9.01 -9.96
N ALA A 6 2.16 -9.30 -10.73
CA ALA A 6 0.78 -9.02 -10.35
C ALA A 6 0.16 -10.06 -9.41
N GLY A 7 0.80 -11.23 -9.27
CA GLY A 7 0.30 -12.32 -8.42
C GLY A 7 0.46 -12.02 -6.93
N ASP A 8 -0.46 -12.54 -6.11
CA ASP A 8 -0.52 -12.28 -4.66
C ASP A 8 0.78 -12.68 -3.94
N LEU A 9 1.35 -13.83 -4.31
CA LEU A 9 2.63 -14.30 -3.75
C LEU A 9 3.79 -13.34 -4.09
N ALA A 10 3.85 -12.85 -5.33
CA ALA A 10 4.87 -11.89 -5.74
C ALA A 10 4.73 -10.56 -4.99
N ALA A 11 3.50 -10.09 -4.80
CA ALA A 11 3.24 -8.89 -4.03
C ALA A 11 3.72 -9.02 -2.58
N HIS A 12 3.47 -10.15 -1.90
CA HIS A 12 3.96 -10.36 -0.53
C HIS A 12 5.50 -10.37 -0.43
N VAL A 13 6.20 -11.01 -1.37
CA VAL A 13 7.67 -11.01 -1.41
C VAL A 13 8.21 -9.60 -1.70
N ILE A 14 7.66 -8.91 -2.69
CA ILE A 14 8.08 -7.55 -3.04
C ILE A 14 7.83 -6.58 -1.88
N ARG A 15 6.70 -6.70 -1.18
CA ARG A 15 6.38 -5.88 -0.02
C ARG A 15 7.34 -6.16 1.15
N ALA A 16 7.75 -7.40 1.37
CA ALA A 16 8.83 -7.69 2.32
C ALA A 16 10.13 -6.97 1.93
N LEU A 17 10.56 -7.10 0.67
CA LEU A 17 11.77 -6.45 0.14
C LEU A 17 11.70 -4.91 0.22
N LEU A 18 10.55 -4.31 -0.03
CA LEU A 18 10.33 -2.86 0.05
C LEU A 18 10.28 -2.37 1.49
N ASP A 19 9.51 -3.03 2.34
CA ASP A 19 9.13 -2.49 3.65
C ASP A 19 10.19 -2.69 4.74
N PHE A 20 11.22 -3.48 4.47
CA PHE A 20 12.36 -3.64 5.36
C PHE A 20 13.65 -3.37 4.60
N ARG A 21 14.63 -2.83 5.32
CA ARG A 21 16.00 -2.65 4.82
C ARG A 21 16.87 -3.72 5.45
N SER A 22 17.00 -4.86 4.79
CA SER A 22 17.78 -5.99 5.26
C SER A 22 18.68 -6.57 4.17
N LEU A 23 19.62 -7.41 4.60
CA LEU A 23 20.16 -8.50 3.79
C LEU A 23 19.18 -9.66 3.89
N TRP A 24 18.84 -10.28 2.77
CA TRP A 24 17.79 -11.28 2.72
C TRP A 24 18.35 -12.66 2.39
N THR A 25 18.11 -13.62 3.27
CA THR A 25 18.16 -15.02 2.88
C THR A 25 16.80 -15.48 2.36
N THR A 26 16.75 -16.62 1.67
CA THR A 26 15.46 -17.26 1.34
C THR A 26 14.64 -17.53 2.60
N HIS A 27 15.29 -17.93 3.69
CA HIS A 27 14.61 -18.19 4.96
C HIS A 27 13.92 -16.92 5.50
N ASP A 28 14.63 -15.78 5.50
CA ASP A 28 14.08 -14.51 5.97
C ASP A 28 12.88 -14.08 5.14
N LEU A 29 12.95 -14.24 3.82
CA LEU A 29 11.86 -13.92 2.91
C LEU A 29 10.66 -14.83 3.12
N VAL A 30 10.85 -16.14 3.30
CA VAL A 30 9.76 -17.06 3.64
C VAL A 30 9.10 -16.65 4.95
N SER A 31 9.90 -16.42 6.00
CA SER A 31 9.38 -16.02 7.31
C SER A 31 8.65 -14.68 7.29
N THR A 32 9.11 -13.73 6.48
CA THR A 32 8.57 -12.37 6.46
C THR A 32 7.36 -12.23 5.55
N SER A 33 7.38 -12.89 4.39
CA SER A 33 6.31 -12.80 3.39
C SER A 33 5.21 -13.85 3.58
N GLY A 34 5.49 -14.95 4.30
CA GLY A 34 4.59 -16.10 4.41
C GLY A 34 4.52 -16.96 3.14
N VAL A 35 5.31 -16.63 2.11
CA VAL A 35 5.31 -17.32 0.81
C VAL A 35 6.21 -18.57 0.88
N PRO A 36 5.78 -19.72 0.32
CA PRO A 36 6.60 -20.93 0.29
C PRO A 36 7.97 -20.74 -0.37
N ALA A 37 8.99 -21.45 0.12
CA ALA A 37 10.38 -21.28 -0.32
C ALA A 37 10.59 -21.45 -1.83
N HIS A 38 9.85 -22.37 -2.48
CA HIS A 38 9.97 -22.59 -3.91
C HIS A 38 9.49 -21.38 -4.73
N ASP A 39 8.39 -20.73 -4.31
CA ASP A 39 7.88 -19.51 -4.92
C ASP A 39 8.80 -18.32 -4.63
N VAL A 40 9.29 -18.18 -3.40
CA VAL A 40 10.25 -17.14 -3.03
C VAL A 40 11.48 -17.20 -3.93
N ARG A 41 12.09 -18.38 -4.11
CA ARG A 41 13.25 -18.55 -5.01
C ARG A 41 12.91 -18.15 -6.44
N ARG A 42 11.81 -18.67 -6.99
CA ARG A 42 11.36 -18.33 -8.36
C ARG A 42 11.15 -16.83 -8.56
N ILE A 43 10.54 -16.15 -7.59
CA ILE A 43 10.30 -14.70 -7.63
C ILE A 43 11.63 -13.95 -7.55
N VAL A 44 12.51 -14.33 -6.61
CA VAL A 44 13.83 -13.71 -6.44
C VAL A 44 14.72 -13.89 -7.67
N ASP A 45 14.77 -15.09 -8.24
CA ASP A 45 15.54 -15.38 -9.45
C ASP A 45 15.08 -14.49 -10.62
N ARG A 46 13.76 -14.22 -10.70
CA ARG A 46 13.21 -13.32 -11.71
C ARG A 46 13.53 -11.85 -11.42
N LEU A 47 13.41 -11.41 -10.17
CA LEU A 47 13.79 -10.06 -9.77
C LEU A 47 15.28 -9.80 -10.03
N GLU A 48 16.13 -10.83 -9.90
CA GLU A 48 17.56 -10.76 -10.22
C GLU A 48 17.79 -10.65 -11.74
N GLN A 49 17.06 -11.42 -12.55
CA GLN A 49 17.09 -11.30 -14.02
C GLN A 49 16.65 -9.92 -14.52
N ASP A 50 15.76 -9.25 -13.79
CA ASP A 50 15.29 -7.90 -14.08
C ASP A 50 16.16 -6.79 -13.43
N ASP A 51 17.31 -7.14 -12.83
CA ASP A 51 18.24 -6.24 -12.12
C ASP A 51 17.61 -5.44 -10.95
N LEU A 52 16.56 -5.98 -10.32
CA LEU A 52 15.84 -5.34 -9.21
C LEU A 52 16.37 -5.76 -7.84
N VAL A 53 17.06 -6.90 -7.79
CA VAL A 53 17.76 -7.41 -6.62
C VAL A 53 19.12 -7.96 -7.03
N GLU A 54 20.05 -8.00 -6.08
CA GLU A 54 21.43 -8.45 -6.31
C GLU A 54 21.84 -9.50 -5.28
N ARG A 55 22.46 -10.59 -5.74
CA ARG A 55 23.15 -11.53 -4.85
C ARG A 55 24.50 -10.98 -4.42
N ARG A 56 24.67 -10.81 -3.11
CA ARG A 56 25.92 -10.33 -2.50
C ARG A 56 26.80 -11.47 -2.00
N ALA A 57 26.18 -12.59 -1.66
CA ALA A 57 26.85 -13.82 -1.26
C ALA A 57 25.93 -15.01 -1.60
N PRO A 58 26.40 -16.27 -1.51
CA PRO A 58 25.55 -17.43 -1.72
C PRO A 58 24.29 -17.37 -0.86
N GLY A 59 23.13 -17.27 -1.52
CA GLY A 59 21.83 -17.21 -0.86
C GLY A 59 21.47 -15.89 -0.17
N VAL A 60 22.29 -14.84 -0.28
CA VAL A 60 22.04 -13.52 0.32
C VAL A 60 21.75 -12.49 -0.77
N VAL A 61 20.59 -11.86 -0.67
CA VAL A 61 20.04 -10.92 -1.66
C VAL A 61 19.86 -9.53 -1.05
N THR A 62 20.08 -8.50 -1.84
CA THR A 62 19.88 -7.10 -1.48
C THR A 62 19.03 -6.37 -2.51
N VAL A 63 18.35 -5.30 -2.09
CA VAL A 63 17.61 -4.41 -2.99
C VAL A 63 18.46 -3.15 -3.19
N PRO A 64 19.21 -3.01 -4.31
CA PRO A 64 20.10 -1.87 -4.52
C PRO A 64 19.32 -0.55 -4.64
N ASN A 65 18.17 -0.58 -5.32
CA ASN A 65 17.28 0.57 -5.47
C ASN A 65 15.82 0.16 -5.26
N TRP A 66 15.27 0.52 -4.10
CA TRP A 66 13.89 0.20 -3.75
C TRP A 66 12.86 0.94 -4.60
N LEU A 67 13.21 2.13 -5.10
CA LEU A 67 12.30 2.91 -5.93
C LEU A 67 12.15 2.27 -7.31
N SER A 68 13.25 1.72 -7.87
CA SER A 68 13.20 0.89 -9.09
C SER A 68 12.32 -0.34 -8.90
N LEU A 69 12.49 -1.06 -7.78
CA LEU A 69 11.64 -2.21 -7.43
C LEU A 69 10.15 -1.82 -7.33
N LEU A 70 9.84 -0.71 -6.65
CA LEU A 70 8.48 -0.20 -6.52
C LEU A 70 7.88 0.15 -7.90
N HIS A 71 8.62 0.90 -8.73
CA HIS A 71 8.14 1.29 -10.04
C HIS A 71 7.86 0.09 -10.93
N ARG A 72 8.77 -0.90 -10.95
CA ARG A 72 8.55 -2.14 -11.70
C ARG A 72 7.33 -2.91 -11.20
N TRP A 73 7.17 -3.03 -9.88
CA TRP A 73 5.99 -3.67 -9.30
C TRP A 73 4.69 -2.97 -9.72
N ASN A 74 4.68 -1.63 -9.73
CA ASN A 74 3.54 -0.82 -10.13
C ASN A 74 3.15 -0.96 -11.61
N GLU A 75 4.05 -1.42 -12.48
CA GLU A 75 3.70 -1.71 -13.88
C GLU A 75 2.70 -2.87 -13.98
N ASP A 76 2.87 -3.88 -13.13
CA ASP A 76 2.07 -5.09 -13.08
C ASP A 76 0.92 -5.00 -12.06
N SER A 77 1.15 -4.35 -10.92
CA SER A 77 0.22 -4.20 -9.80
C SER A 77 -0.31 -2.77 -9.72
N ARG A 78 -1.39 -2.52 -10.48
CA ARG A 78 -2.04 -1.20 -10.49
C ARG A 78 -3.24 -1.18 -9.56
N PHE A 79 -3.35 -0.15 -8.74
CA PHE A 79 -4.51 0.09 -7.87
C PHE A 79 -5.85 -0.07 -8.59
N THR A 80 -6.00 0.57 -9.75
CA THR A 80 -7.25 0.55 -10.55
C THR A 80 -7.61 -0.82 -11.14
N ARG A 81 -6.68 -1.77 -11.19
CA ARG A 81 -6.93 -3.13 -11.69
C ARG A 81 -7.15 -4.15 -10.56
N THR A 82 -6.72 -3.82 -9.36
CA THR A 82 -6.67 -4.74 -8.20
C THR A 82 -7.63 -4.32 -7.10
N THR A 83 -8.48 -3.32 -7.36
CA THR A 83 -9.35 -2.72 -6.35
C THR A 83 -10.70 -2.32 -6.95
N GLN A 84 -11.78 -2.78 -6.33
CA GLN A 84 -13.13 -2.30 -6.61
C GLN A 84 -13.43 -1.05 -5.78
N LEU A 85 -13.91 0.01 -6.43
CA LEU A 85 -14.15 1.30 -5.78
C LEU A 85 -15.63 1.60 -5.63
N THR A 86 -16.04 1.95 -4.42
CA THR A 86 -17.37 2.48 -4.11
C THR A 86 -17.26 3.87 -3.50
N TYR A 87 -18.29 4.69 -3.71
CA TYR A 87 -18.25 6.13 -3.43
C TYR A 87 -19.32 6.50 -2.41
N TRP A 88 -18.88 7.08 -1.31
CA TRP A 88 -19.69 7.32 -0.12
C TRP A 88 -19.52 8.74 0.39
N ARG A 89 -20.38 9.15 1.30
CA ARG A 89 -20.24 10.42 2.02
C ARG A 89 -20.78 10.28 3.43
N THR A 90 -20.26 11.12 4.32
CA THR A 90 -20.76 11.28 5.67
C THR A 90 -22.12 11.97 5.66
N LYS A 91 -23.03 11.59 6.58
CA LYS A 91 -24.28 12.30 6.80
C LYS A 91 -24.00 13.73 7.30
N PRO A 92 -24.80 14.74 6.91
CA PRO A 92 -24.68 16.07 7.48
C PRO A 92 -24.72 16.04 9.01
N GLY A 93 -23.80 16.76 9.67
CA GLY A 93 -23.72 16.84 11.13
C GLY A 93 -23.05 15.65 11.84
N ALA A 94 -22.65 14.60 11.14
CA ALA A 94 -21.92 13.50 11.76
C ALA A 94 -20.45 13.86 12.07
N HIS A 95 -19.90 13.21 13.09
CA HIS A 95 -18.49 13.37 13.47
C HIS A 95 -17.53 13.06 12.31
N PRO A 96 -16.31 13.65 12.31
CA PRO A 96 -15.34 13.40 11.26
C PRO A 96 -15.10 11.90 11.05
N LEU A 97 -15.14 11.45 9.80
CA LEU A 97 -15.08 10.02 9.49
C LEU A 97 -13.82 9.36 10.07
N LEU A 98 -12.66 9.99 9.93
CA LEU A 98 -11.38 9.43 10.37
C LEU A 98 -11.29 9.24 11.89
N ASP A 99 -12.12 9.94 12.66
CA ASP A 99 -12.22 9.77 14.11
C ASP A 99 -13.18 8.65 14.50
N ARG A 100 -14.13 8.30 13.63
CA ARG A 100 -15.10 7.21 13.84
C ARG A 100 -14.54 5.85 13.45
N ILE A 101 -13.75 5.77 12.38
CA ILE A 101 -13.17 4.50 11.90
C ILE A 101 -12.46 3.69 13.01
N PRO A 102 -11.62 4.29 13.87
CA PRO A 102 -10.89 3.54 14.91
C PRO A 102 -11.78 2.99 16.03
N THR A 103 -13.04 3.44 16.11
CA THR A 103 -14.00 3.01 17.14
C THR A 103 -14.73 1.72 16.78
N THR A 104 -14.48 1.16 15.60
CA THR A 104 -15.07 -0.10 15.14
C THR A 104 -13.99 -1.16 14.87
N ASP A 105 -14.38 -2.43 14.91
CA ASP A 105 -13.49 -3.56 14.61
C ASP A 105 -13.38 -3.86 13.09
N ILE A 106 -13.90 -2.96 12.24
CA ILE A 106 -13.85 -3.13 10.79
C ILE A 106 -12.39 -3.04 10.33
N ARG A 107 -11.89 -4.11 9.71
CA ARG A 107 -10.55 -4.13 9.11
C ARG A 107 -10.44 -3.04 8.05
N HIS A 108 -9.46 -2.16 8.22
CA HIS A 108 -9.26 -1.03 7.32
C HIS A 108 -7.79 -0.65 7.18
N ALA A 109 -7.49 0.08 6.11
CA ALA A 109 -6.25 0.84 5.97
C ALA A 109 -6.51 2.12 5.16
N LEU A 110 -6.22 3.29 5.74
CA LEU A 110 -6.22 4.56 5.02
C LEU A 110 -5.02 4.62 4.07
N THR A 111 -5.25 5.04 2.82
CA THR A 111 -4.22 5.22 1.80
C THR A 111 -4.37 6.56 1.06
N GLY A 112 -3.58 6.76 0.00
CA GLY A 112 -3.59 7.95 -0.85
C GLY A 112 -3.09 9.18 -0.11
N THR A 113 -3.51 10.36 -0.56
CA THR A 113 -2.97 11.63 -0.06
C THR A 113 -3.26 11.85 1.43
N ALA A 114 -4.43 11.41 1.91
CA ALA A 114 -4.80 11.53 3.32
C ALA A 114 -3.87 10.70 4.24
N ALA A 115 -3.41 9.53 3.80
CA ALA A 115 -2.41 8.76 4.54
C ALA A 115 -1.01 9.37 4.40
N ALA A 116 -0.64 9.81 3.20
CA ALA A 116 0.67 10.41 2.94
C ALA A 116 0.95 11.64 3.80
N GLN A 117 -0.07 12.47 4.05
CA GLN A 117 0.01 13.64 4.93
C GLN A 117 0.48 13.34 6.36
N HIS A 118 0.40 12.07 6.80
CA HIS A 118 0.96 11.65 8.09
C HIS A 118 2.49 11.72 8.13
N TRP A 119 3.16 11.48 6.99
CA TRP A 119 4.63 11.50 6.88
C TRP A 119 5.14 12.76 6.17
N SER A 120 4.39 13.24 5.17
CA SER A 120 4.69 14.40 4.34
C SER A 120 3.50 15.39 4.34
N PRO A 121 3.37 16.26 5.35
CA PRO A 121 2.24 17.19 5.50
C PRO A 121 1.98 18.10 4.28
N GLU A 122 2.99 18.34 3.47
CA GLU A 122 2.95 19.11 2.23
C GLU A 122 2.27 18.38 1.05
N THR A 123 1.94 17.10 1.20
CA THR A 123 1.14 16.37 0.22
C THR A 123 -0.21 17.08 -0.01
N PRO A 124 -0.60 17.37 -1.26
CA PRO A 124 -1.88 18.01 -1.55
C PRO A 124 -3.07 17.25 -0.97
N THR A 125 -3.99 17.98 -0.34
CA THR A 125 -5.23 17.40 0.18
C THR A 125 -6.04 16.76 -0.94
N GLY A 126 -6.45 15.52 -0.71
CA GLY A 126 -7.36 14.79 -1.59
C GLY A 126 -8.46 14.11 -0.81
N ARG A 127 -9.33 13.38 -1.52
CA ARG A 127 -10.38 12.59 -0.90
C ARG A 127 -9.79 11.41 -0.11
N PRO A 128 -10.35 11.07 1.06
CA PRO A 128 -9.97 9.85 1.76
C PRO A 128 -10.23 8.61 0.90
N ILE A 129 -9.25 7.71 0.85
CA ILE A 129 -9.36 6.40 0.22
C ILE A 129 -9.03 5.36 1.30
N ILE A 130 -9.96 4.45 1.56
CA ILE A 130 -9.86 3.50 2.67
C ILE A 130 -10.05 2.10 2.11
N TYR A 131 -9.03 1.26 2.27
CA TYR A 131 -9.16 -0.17 2.03
C TYR A 131 -10.07 -0.79 3.09
N THR A 132 -10.99 -1.65 2.65
CA THR A 132 -11.83 -2.51 3.50
C THR A 132 -12.15 -3.80 2.75
N PRO A 133 -12.27 -4.97 3.42
CA PRO A 133 -12.66 -6.21 2.76
C PRO A 133 -14.08 -6.18 2.19
N ASP A 134 -14.96 -5.39 2.80
CA ASP A 134 -16.37 -5.23 2.41
C ASP A 134 -16.77 -3.77 2.62
N ALA A 135 -17.03 -3.06 1.52
CA ALA A 135 -17.40 -1.66 1.54
C ALA A 135 -18.82 -1.42 2.05
N GLN A 136 -19.73 -2.39 1.89
CA GLN A 136 -21.12 -2.25 2.31
C GLN A 136 -21.20 -2.38 3.83
N THR A 137 -20.55 -3.39 4.38
CA THR A 137 -20.41 -3.59 5.84
C THR A 137 -19.70 -2.39 6.47
N ALA A 138 -18.61 -1.91 5.85
CA ALA A 138 -17.88 -0.77 6.36
C ALA A 138 -18.69 0.54 6.28
N ALA A 139 -19.40 0.76 5.18
CA ALA A 139 -20.28 1.91 5.03
C ALA A 139 -21.40 1.92 6.07
N ALA A 140 -22.03 0.77 6.33
CA ALA A 140 -23.04 0.65 7.37
C ALA A 140 -22.46 0.97 8.77
N GLY A 141 -21.33 0.34 9.13
CA GLY A 141 -20.69 0.54 10.42
C GLY A 141 -20.13 1.94 10.66
N TRP A 142 -19.75 2.66 9.59
CA TRP A 142 -19.31 4.06 9.66
C TRP A 142 -20.43 5.06 9.31
N GLU A 143 -21.68 4.58 9.22
CA GLU A 143 -22.89 5.35 8.93
C GLU A 143 -22.78 6.22 7.68
N LEU A 144 -22.07 5.73 6.68
CA LEU A 144 -21.92 6.36 5.39
C LEU A 144 -23.17 6.15 4.55
N ILE A 145 -23.43 7.10 3.66
CA ILE A 145 -24.49 7.02 2.66
C ILE A 145 -23.91 7.17 1.25
N PRO A 146 -24.56 6.61 0.21
CA PRO A 146 -24.06 6.72 -1.15
C PRO A 146 -23.80 8.18 -1.55
N ALA A 147 -22.65 8.41 -2.19
CA ALA A 147 -22.31 9.74 -2.69
C ALA A 147 -23.11 10.06 -3.95
N THR A 148 -23.70 11.26 -4.00
CA THR A 148 -24.33 11.80 -5.21
C THR A 148 -23.31 12.44 -6.16
N THR A 149 -22.11 12.76 -5.67
CA THR A 149 -21.03 13.38 -6.46
C THR A 149 -19.68 12.80 -6.09
N ARG A 150 -18.93 12.28 -7.08
CA ARG A 150 -17.63 11.65 -6.86
C ARG A 150 -16.56 12.60 -6.32
N SER A 151 -16.60 13.89 -6.66
CA SER A 151 -15.59 14.86 -6.23
C SER A 151 -15.64 15.21 -4.74
N LYS A 152 -16.78 14.99 -4.07
CA LYS A 152 -17.00 15.23 -2.64
C LYS A 152 -17.34 13.93 -1.91
N SER A 153 -16.61 12.87 -2.25
CA SER A 153 -16.85 11.53 -1.71
C SER A 153 -15.65 11.01 -0.92
N VAL A 154 -15.92 10.06 -0.04
CA VAL A 154 -14.98 9.11 0.51
C VAL A 154 -15.00 7.87 -0.38
N VAL A 155 -13.83 7.34 -0.70
CA VAL A 155 -13.70 6.12 -1.49
C VAL A 155 -13.46 4.95 -0.56
N LEU A 156 -14.34 3.95 -0.63
CA LEU A 156 -14.07 2.64 -0.05
C LEU A 156 -13.55 1.72 -1.16
N ALA A 157 -12.42 1.10 -0.88
CA ALA A 157 -11.64 0.31 -1.80
C ALA A 157 -11.62 -1.14 -1.33
N GLU A 158 -12.21 -2.04 -2.10
CA GLU A 158 -12.18 -3.48 -1.86
C GLU A 158 -11.02 -4.08 -2.65
N PRO A 159 -9.89 -4.41 -2.00
CA PRO A 159 -8.73 -4.95 -2.68
C PRO A 159 -8.95 -6.43 -3.04
N THR A 160 -8.46 -6.86 -4.20
CA THR A 160 -8.47 -8.28 -4.59
C THR A 160 -7.37 -9.09 -3.88
N GLN A 161 -6.43 -8.42 -3.22
CA GLN A 161 -5.27 -9.01 -2.55
C GLN A 161 -5.09 -8.37 -1.17
N ASP A 162 -4.82 -9.21 -0.18
CA ASP A 162 -4.72 -8.79 1.22
C ASP A 162 -3.42 -8.04 1.55
N VAL A 163 -2.48 -8.05 0.61
CA VAL A 163 -1.15 -7.44 0.74
C VAL A 163 -1.19 -5.94 1.07
N VAL A 164 -2.29 -5.25 0.75
CA VAL A 164 -2.50 -3.83 1.07
C VAL A 164 -2.60 -3.58 2.58
N TYR A 165 -2.96 -4.59 3.37
CA TYR A 165 -3.03 -4.53 4.83
C TYR A 165 -1.71 -4.92 5.50
N THR A 166 -0.76 -5.46 4.74
CA THR A 166 0.55 -5.86 5.25
C THR A 166 1.28 -4.64 5.79
N ARG A 167 1.74 -4.77 7.03
CA ARG A 167 2.53 -3.74 7.74
C ARG A 167 1.81 -2.39 7.87
N THR A 168 0.48 -2.40 7.99
CA THR A 168 -0.28 -1.20 8.37
C THR A 168 0.28 -0.55 9.64
N ARG A 169 0.19 0.78 9.72
CA ARG A 169 0.67 1.58 10.84
C ARG A 169 -0.50 2.13 11.62
N LYS A 170 -0.54 1.87 12.93
CA LYS A 170 -1.55 2.43 13.82
C LYS A 170 -1.11 3.80 14.29
N THR A 171 -1.94 4.80 14.08
CA THR A 171 -1.75 6.17 14.60
C THR A 171 -2.15 6.23 16.09
N PRO A 172 -1.79 7.31 16.82
CA PRO A 172 -2.22 7.51 18.20
C PRO A 172 -3.75 7.52 18.39
N THR A 173 -4.51 7.95 17.38
CA THR A 173 -6.00 7.93 17.40
C THR A 173 -6.57 6.54 17.12
N GLY A 174 -5.72 5.56 16.83
CA GLY A 174 -6.11 4.19 16.52
C GLY A 174 -6.39 3.92 15.04
N LEU A 175 -6.40 4.95 14.19
CA LEU A 175 -6.57 4.80 12.74
C LEU A 175 -5.40 4.01 12.16
N ARG A 176 -5.71 3.03 11.29
CA ARG A 176 -4.70 2.25 10.56
C ARG A 176 -4.43 2.89 9.21
N LEU A 177 -3.17 3.19 8.94
CA LEU A 177 -2.66 3.62 7.64
C LEU A 177 -2.05 2.42 6.91
N ALA A 178 -2.20 2.35 5.59
CA ALA A 178 -1.40 1.44 4.77
C ALA A 178 0.10 1.75 4.94
N ALA A 179 0.99 0.79 4.70
CA ALA A 179 2.42 1.06 4.87
C ALA A 179 2.90 2.10 3.81
N PRO A 180 3.95 2.91 4.09
CA PRO A 180 4.36 4.00 3.21
C PRO A 180 4.59 3.62 1.74
N SER A 181 5.19 2.47 1.50
CA SER A 181 5.41 1.87 0.19
C SER A 181 4.11 1.48 -0.54
N GLN A 182 3.06 1.07 0.18
CA GLN A 182 1.73 0.84 -0.41
C GLN A 182 1.08 2.19 -0.73
N VAL A 183 1.15 3.16 0.19
CA VAL A 183 0.61 4.51 -0.03
C VAL A 183 1.26 5.15 -1.25
N LEU A 184 2.58 5.03 -1.41
CA LEU A 184 3.28 5.53 -2.58
C LEU A 184 2.87 4.79 -3.88
N SER A 185 2.72 3.46 -3.82
CA SER A 185 2.18 2.67 -4.95
C SER A 185 0.80 3.17 -5.38
N ASP A 186 -0.09 3.44 -4.42
CA ASP A 186 -1.45 3.91 -4.68
C ASP A 186 -1.46 5.34 -5.23
N LEU A 187 -0.56 6.21 -4.79
CA LEU A 187 -0.40 7.56 -5.35
C LEU A 187 0.11 7.54 -6.79
N LEU A 188 0.95 6.57 -7.13
CA LEU A 188 1.53 6.40 -8.47
C LEU A 188 0.61 5.66 -9.44
N THR A 189 -0.31 4.82 -8.95
CA THR A 189 -1.16 3.94 -9.79
C THR A 189 -2.67 4.13 -9.61
N GLY A 190 -3.07 4.98 -8.66
CA GLY A 190 -4.45 5.21 -8.23
C GLY A 190 -5.36 5.82 -9.30
N ALA A 191 -6.58 6.16 -8.89
CA ALA A 191 -7.62 6.69 -9.80
C ALA A 191 -7.28 8.06 -10.42
N ALA A 192 -6.33 8.80 -9.84
CA ALA A 192 -5.83 10.08 -10.37
C ALA A 192 -4.33 10.22 -10.03
N PRO A 193 -3.45 9.44 -10.69
CA PRO A 193 -2.03 9.42 -10.36
C PRO A 193 -1.40 10.75 -10.76
N SER A 194 -0.60 11.33 -9.88
CA SER A 194 0.07 12.60 -10.12
C SER A 194 1.40 12.66 -9.40
N ARG A 195 2.43 13.15 -10.09
CA ARG A 195 3.73 13.50 -9.48
C ARG A 195 3.53 14.45 -8.30
N ARG A 196 2.70 15.49 -8.47
CA ARG A 196 2.39 16.46 -7.41
C ARG A 196 1.91 15.81 -6.10
N THR A 197 1.21 14.68 -6.18
CA THR A 197 0.74 13.96 -4.99
C THR A 197 1.74 12.93 -4.47
N ALA A 198 2.58 12.36 -5.33
CA ALA A 198 3.53 11.30 -4.99
C ALA A 198 4.92 11.83 -4.57
N ASP A 199 5.38 12.94 -5.15
CA ASP A 199 6.72 13.48 -4.96
C ASP A 199 7.01 13.80 -3.48
N PRO A 200 6.12 14.47 -2.71
CA PRO A 200 6.36 14.72 -1.29
C PRO A 200 6.65 13.46 -0.46
N LEU A 201 5.85 12.41 -0.65
CA LEU A 201 6.05 11.15 0.06
C LEU A 201 7.31 10.43 -0.44
N THR A 202 7.61 10.52 -1.74
CA THR A 202 8.82 9.94 -2.33
C THR A 202 10.07 10.58 -1.71
N ASP A 203 10.12 11.90 -1.65
CA ASP A 203 11.23 12.67 -1.09
C ASP A 203 11.40 12.37 0.41
N TRP A 204 10.30 12.32 1.15
CA TRP A 204 10.33 11.92 2.57
C TRP A 204 10.87 10.50 2.74
N MET A 205 10.42 9.53 1.94
CA MET A 205 10.86 8.14 2.01
C MET A 205 12.35 7.98 1.65
N LEU A 206 12.85 8.76 0.68
CA LEU A 206 14.27 8.77 0.30
C LEU A 206 15.16 9.34 1.42
N THR A 207 14.71 10.39 2.10
CA THR A 207 15.46 11.07 3.16
C THR A 207 15.34 10.39 4.53
N HIS A 208 14.32 9.54 4.73
CA HIS A 208 14.05 8.87 6.01
C HIS A 208 13.93 7.34 5.93
N PRO A 209 14.87 6.62 5.30
CA PRO A 209 14.74 5.17 5.08
C PRO A 209 14.54 4.38 6.37
N LEU A 210 15.16 4.78 7.48
CA LEU A 210 15.02 4.11 8.79
C LEU A 210 13.65 4.32 9.45
N LYS A 211 12.89 5.36 9.06
CA LYS A 211 11.57 5.62 9.64
C LYS A 211 10.46 4.75 9.04
N TRP A 212 10.68 4.16 7.86
CA TRP A 212 9.67 3.34 7.19
C TRP A 212 10.13 1.93 6.81
N ARG A 213 11.44 1.70 6.60
CA ARG A 213 12.01 0.39 6.26
C ARG A 213 12.64 -0.35 7.45
N TYR A 214 11.84 -0.69 8.46
CA TYR A 214 12.32 -1.34 9.71
C TYR A 214 11.62 -2.66 10.04
#